data_AF-A0A388T6P2-F1
#
_entry.id   AF-A0A388T6P2-F1
#
_cell.length_a   1.000
_cell.length_b   1.000
_cell.length_c   1.000
_cell.angle_alpha   90.00
_cell.angle_beta   90.00
_cell.angle_gamma   90.00
#
_symmetry.space_group_name_H-M   'P 1'
#
loop_
_entity.id
_entity.type
_entity.pdbx_description
1 polymer ?
#
loop_
_entity_poly.entity_id
_entity_poly.type
_entity_poly.pdbx_seq_one_letter_code
_entity_poly.pdbx_strand_id
1 'polypeptide(L)'
;MYEVTDPVAAEQAAIAAENERLARQEERRRGRGSGAASGFARRKWRWLGVGGDEAIAAARGLLTEILESAQLPATQHATIERALEGSPDRETLLPAVHKGLSVLPADSVLLHLEELWATGVRWLTAAGADRCRVLCSTPGREPVTGRSHAVSGGPAFSLFVSAATRGAVPVPTRFLPELLPWAPLSVIDDLVDHGGLLPEDRPWAVRAAGEGTYLRARMVPATVTPADAEALGWQSFLRRRDFLAGGTPVRQEPEDVWDLLYDVLVAGDPSCLGALDSALPRAQQIELRDLRSGALNGQWKPDVLGDRGLWTLMHELWKPQEHVDPGRSEFHALVALNRAYGLLKAGDPESAARQALPFLPGAGRPRAIPAQLVPEAYTIAAYAAAVNGTLDQAEEYAVEAALSSDAAAQSNLELVRTWQRTTRNNRGPVTNPFLDVGLDHGSADWEPHCREIFRMCKGDQEGESRLNEAEDRIRTAQRHGSGFDEFFRVPLDRSRLRIPSAVSHRLVPPLEPLPRRTGPTSGTELEAIRARAALELLDDFRTTAPHLDRHGSHR
;
A
#
# COMPACT_ATOMS: atom_id res chain seq x y z
N MET A 1 -73.18 -93.05 22.31
CA MET A 1 -72.86 -92.67 20.92
C MET A 1 -74.06 -91.88 20.39
N TYR A 2 -73.82 -90.74 19.75
CA TYR A 2 -74.69 -89.58 19.46
C TYR A 2 -74.60 -88.42 20.48
N GLU A 3 -73.54 -87.63 20.36
CA GLU A 3 -73.55 -86.22 20.77
C GLU A 3 -74.26 -85.42 19.67
N VAL A 4 -75.44 -84.90 20.01
CA VAL A 4 -76.20 -83.97 19.19
C VAL A 4 -75.46 -82.64 19.22
N THR A 5 -74.82 -82.29 18.10
CA THR A 5 -74.21 -80.99 17.87
C THR A 5 -75.34 -79.97 17.71
N ASP A 6 -75.42 -79.01 18.62
CA ASP A 6 -76.41 -77.94 18.61
C ASP A 6 -76.24 -77.10 17.32
N PRO A 7 -77.21 -77.13 16.38
CA PRO A 7 -77.09 -76.45 15.09
C PRO A 7 -77.04 -74.93 15.22
N VAL A 8 -77.53 -74.37 16.33
CA VAL A 8 -77.51 -72.92 16.59
C VAL A 8 -76.10 -72.44 16.95
N ALA A 9 -75.33 -73.27 17.65
CA ALA A 9 -73.94 -72.95 18.01
C ALA A 9 -73.01 -72.95 16.78
N ALA A 10 -73.26 -73.81 15.80
CA ALA A 10 -72.48 -73.88 14.56
C ALA A 10 -72.73 -72.66 13.64
N GLU A 11 -73.97 -72.17 13.57
CA GLU A 11 -74.33 -71.00 12.76
C GLU A 11 -73.79 -69.69 13.37
N GLN A 12 -73.83 -69.54 14.69
CA GLN A 12 -73.25 -68.39 15.38
C GLN A 12 -71.73 -68.34 15.25
N ALA A 13 -71.05 -69.50 15.29
CA ALA A 13 -69.61 -69.57 15.05
C ALA A 13 -69.22 -69.19 13.61
N ALA A 14 -70.05 -69.54 12.62
CA ALA A 14 -69.82 -69.17 11.21
C ALA A 14 -70.02 -67.66 10.98
N ILE A 15 -71.04 -67.05 11.60
CA ILE A 15 -71.28 -65.60 11.52
C ILE A 15 -70.16 -64.83 12.21
N ALA A 16 -69.66 -65.29 13.35
CA ALA A 16 -68.53 -64.68 14.04
C ALA A 16 -67.24 -64.75 13.19
N ALA A 17 -66.97 -65.87 12.53
CA ALA A 17 -65.81 -66.02 11.65
C ALA A 17 -65.88 -65.12 10.40
N GLU A 18 -67.08 -64.94 9.81
CA GLU A 18 -67.27 -64.06 8.66
C GLU A 18 -67.12 -62.57 9.05
N ASN A 19 -67.64 -62.19 10.21
CA ASN A 19 -67.48 -60.84 10.75
C ASN A 19 -66.01 -60.53 11.08
N GLU A 20 -65.26 -61.50 11.61
CA GLU A 20 -63.83 -61.35 11.85
C GLU A 20 -63.04 -61.25 10.54
N ARG A 21 -63.45 -61.99 9.50
CA ARG A 21 -62.87 -61.88 8.15
C ARG A 21 -63.10 -60.48 7.57
N LEU A 22 -64.31 -59.95 7.70
CA LEU A 22 -64.68 -58.61 7.23
C LEU A 22 -63.95 -57.52 8.01
N ALA A 23 -63.85 -57.63 9.33
CA ALA A 23 -63.11 -56.70 10.18
C ALA A 23 -61.62 -56.65 9.80
N ARG A 24 -60.98 -57.81 9.61
CA ARG A 24 -59.58 -57.89 9.14
C ARG A 24 -59.41 -57.33 7.72
N GLN A 25 -60.45 -57.40 6.88
CA GLN A 25 -60.42 -56.84 5.52
C GLN A 25 -60.59 -55.32 5.52
N GLU A 26 -61.41 -54.78 6.41
CA GLU A 26 -61.55 -53.33 6.66
C GLU A 26 -60.30 -52.73 7.30
N GLU A 27 -59.67 -53.44 8.24
CA GLU A 27 -58.42 -53.04 8.89
C GLU A 27 -57.25 -52.98 7.89
N ARG A 28 -57.18 -53.95 6.96
CA ARG A 28 -56.26 -53.90 5.81
C ARG A 28 -56.56 -52.77 4.82
N ARG A 29 -57.82 -52.34 4.70
CA ARG A 29 -58.20 -51.18 3.88
C ARG A 29 -57.84 -49.86 4.56
N ARG A 30 -58.05 -49.73 5.87
CA ARG A 30 -57.68 -48.55 6.66
C ARG A 30 -56.17 -48.37 6.77
N GLY A 31 -55.40 -49.45 6.90
CA GLY A 31 -53.92 -49.42 6.88
C GLY A 31 -53.29 -49.05 5.53
N ARG A 32 -54.07 -48.95 4.45
CA ARG A 32 -53.62 -48.54 3.10
C ARG A 32 -53.94 -47.08 2.75
N GLY A 33 -54.46 -46.29 3.70
CA GLY A 33 -54.82 -44.89 3.47
C GLY A 33 -53.67 -43.89 3.69
N SER A 34 -53.32 -43.16 2.61
CA SER A 34 -52.79 -41.78 2.61
C SER A 34 -51.28 -41.47 2.75
N GLY A 35 -50.37 -42.31 2.23
CA GLY A 35 -48.98 -41.82 2.08
C GLY A 35 -48.03 -42.64 1.21
N ALA A 36 -48.27 -43.95 1.04
CA ALA A 36 -47.37 -44.79 0.26
C ALA A 36 -47.73 -44.74 -1.24
N ALA A 37 -46.85 -44.18 -2.08
CA ALA A 37 -46.91 -44.36 -3.52
C ALA A 37 -47.10 -45.85 -3.85
N SER A 38 -48.07 -46.19 -4.70
CA SER A 38 -48.35 -47.58 -5.08
C SER A 38 -47.05 -48.27 -5.58
N GLY A 39 -46.90 -49.58 -5.35
CA GLY A 39 -45.69 -50.30 -5.76
C GLY A 39 -45.36 -50.17 -7.26
N PHE A 40 -46.38 -49.90 -8.08
CA PHE A 40 -46.24 -49.57 -9.49
C PHE A 40 -45.67 -48.16 -9.73
N ALA A 41 -46.16 -47.15 -9.01
CA ALA A 41 -45.63 -45.79 -9.07
C ALA A 41 -44.17 -45.73 -8.58
N ARG A 42 -43.83 -46.43 -7.49
CA ARG A 42 -42.43 -46.55 -7.01
C ARG A 42 -41.51 -47.15 -8.08
N ARG A 43 -41.99 -48.14 -8.84
CA ARG A 43 -41.21 -48.76 -9.93
C ARG A 43 -40.99 -47.78 -11.09
N LYS A 44 -41.96 -46.93 -11.42
CA LYS A 44 -41.81 -45.87 -12.44
C LYS A 44 -40.78 -44.82 -12.02
N TRP A 45 -40.86 -44.32 -10.79
CA TRP A 45 -39.87 -43.39 -10.23
C TRP A 45 -38.46 -43.99 -10.19
N ARG A 46 -38.35 -45.28 -9.86
CA ARG A 46 -37.07 -46.00 -9.90
C ARG A 46 -36.43 -45.92 -11.27
N TRP A 47 -37.16 -46.15 -12.36
CA TRP A 47 -36.61 -46.05 -13.73
C TRP A 47 -36.08 -44.66 -14.10
N LEU A 48 -36.50 -43.62 -13.38
CA LEU A 48 -36.01 -42.25 -13.52
C LEU A 48 -34.83 -41.94 -12.59
N GLY A 49 -34.29 -42.93 -11.88
CA GLY A 49 -33.17 -42.74 -10.95
C GLY A 49 -33.58 -42.23 -9.56
N VAL A 50 -34.86 -42.28 -9.22
CA VAL A 50 -35.41 -41.89 -7.91
C VAL A 50 -35.77 -43.14 -7.13
N GLY A 51 -34.96 -43.50 -6.13
CA GLY A 51 -35.12 -44.73 -5.36
C GLY A 51 -35.36 -44.46 -3.88
N GLY A 52 -36.46 -44.99 -3.33
CA GLY A 52 -36.83 -44.80 -1.93
C GLY A 52 -37.93 -43.74 -1.75
N ASP A 53 -38.61 -43.78 -0.61
CA ASP A 53 -39.75 -42.89 -0.35
C ASP A 53 -39.30 -41.44 -0.11
N GLU A 54 -38.15 -41.24 0.53
CA GLU A 54 -37.53 -39.93 0.75
C GLU A 54 -37.10 -39.26 -0.57
N ALA A 55 -36.48 -40.00 -1.47
CA ALA A 55 -36.11 -39.51 -2.81
C ALA A 55 -37.34 -39.14 -3.64
N ILE A 56 -38.43 -39.90 -3.53
CA ILE A 56 -39.71 -39.57 -4.20
C ILE A 56 -40.32 -38.31 -3.58
N ALA A 57 -40.24 -38.14 -2.25
CA ALA A 57 -40.72 -36.94 -1.57
C ALA A 57 -39.93 -35.68 -2.00
N ALA A 58 -38.60 -35.74 -2.00
CA ALA A 58 -37.73 -34.65 -2.47
C ALA A 58 -38.00 -34.28 -3.93
N ALA A 59 -38.07 -35.28 -4.82
CA ALA A 59 -38.41 -35.06 -6.23
C ALA A 59 -39.80 -34.42 -6.39
N ARG A 60 -40.79 -34.82 -5.60
CA ARG A 60 -42.14 -34.21 -5.63
C ARG A 60 -42.17 -32.79 -5.06
N GLY A 61 -41.37 -32.51 -4.02
CA GLY A 61 -41.21 -31.17 -3.46
C GLY A 61 -40.72 -30.20 -4.53
N LEU A 62 -39.62 -30.55 -5.20
CA LEU A 62 -39.10 -29.80 -6.34
C LEU A 62 -40.15 -29.61 -7.46
N LEU A 63 -40.83 -30.67 -7.87
CA LEU A 63 -41.85 -30.57 -8.93
C LEU A 63 -43.02 -29.66 -8.54
N THR A 64 -43.38 -29.61 -7.25
CA THR A 64 -44.45 -28.75 -6.75
C THR A 64 -44.03 -27.28 -6.85
N GLU A 65 -42.83 -26.93 -6.38
CA GLU A 65 -42.31 -25.55 -6.48
C GLU A 65 -42.15 -25.11 -7.94
N ILE A 66 -41.73 -26.02 -8.82
CA ILE A 66 -41.66 -25.74 -10.26
C ILE A 66 -43.05 -25.39 -10.82
N LEU A 67 -44.12 -26.11 -10.45
CA LEU A 67 -45.48 -25.80 -10.94
C LEU A 67 -46.04 -24.49 -10.40
N GLU A 68 -45.66 -24.12 -9.18
CA GLU A 68 -46.04 -22.83 -8.59
C GLU A 68 -45.38 -21.65 -9.31
N SER A 69 -44.32 -21.90 -10.09
CA SER A 69 -43.69 -20.90 -10.96
C SER A 69 -44.50 -20.66 -12.25
N ALA A 70 -45.02 -19.45 -12.42
CA ALA A 70 -45.90 -19.05 -13.52
C ALA A 70 -45.23 -18.98 -14.93
N GLN A 71 -43.96 -19.39 -15.07
CA GLN A 71 -43.15 -19.15 -16.27
C GLN A 71 -42.90 -20.40 -17.13
N LEU A 72 -43.53 -21.54 -16.84
CA LEU A 72 -43.39 -22.76 -17.65
C LEU A 72 -44.35 -22.81 -18.84
N PRO A 73 -43.90 -23.30 -20.01
CA PRO A 73 -44.82 -23.56 -21.11
C PRO A 73 -45.79 -24.69 -20.77
N ALA A 74 -47.00 -24.62 -21.33
CA ALA A 74 -48.13 -25.50 -20.98
C ALA A 74 -47.82 -27.01 -21.15
N THR A 75 -46.94 -27.37 -22.08
CA THR A 75 -46.55 -28.77 -22.33
C THR A 75 -45.64 -29.33 -21.23
N GLN A 76 -44.71 -28.53 -20.70
CA GLN A 76 -43.91 -28.91 -19.53
C GLN A 76 -44.75 -28.91 -18.26
N HIS A 77 -45.65 -27.93 -18.10
CA HIS A 77 -46.60 -27.87 -16.97
C HIS A 77 -47.43 -29.16 -16.87
N ALA A 78 -48.09 -29.57 -17.96
CA ALA A 78 -48.87 -30.80 -18.01
C ALA A 78 -48.01 -32.08 -17.83
N THR A 79 -46.72 -32.03 -18.13
CA THR A 79 -45.80 -33.17 -17.92
C THR A 79 -45.44 -33.32 -16.45
N ILE A 80 -45.27 -32.20 -15.74
CA ILE A 80 -44.96 -32.18 -14.31
C ILE A 80 -46.21 -32.52 -13.48
N GLU A 81 -47.40 -32.00 -13.83
CA GLU A 81 -48.67 -32.38 -13.18
C GLU A 81 -48.91 -33.89 -13.24
N ARG A 82 -48.77 -34.48 -14.44
CA ARG A 82 -48.90 -35.95 -14.62
C ARG A 82 -47.89 -36.75 -13.78
N ALA A 83 -46.69 -36.20 -13.56
CA ALA A 83 -45.69 -36.83 -12.70
C ALA A 83 -46.10 -36.78 -11.21
N LEU A 84 -46.64 -35.65 -10.73
CA LEU A 84 -47.16 -35.49 -9.36
C LEU A 84 -48.39 -36.37 -9.08
N GLU A 85 -49.23 -36.59 -10.10
CA GLU A 85 -50.35 -37.55 -10.07
C GLU A 85 -49.90 -39.03 -10.02
N GLY A 86 -48.59 -39.29 -10.14
CA GLY A 86 -48.01 -40.61 -9.97
C GLY A 86 -47.74 -41.38 -11.27
N SER A 87 -47.80 -40.72 -12.43
CA SER A 87 -47.41 -41.29 -13.71
C SER A 87 -46.27 -40.50 -14.37
N PRO A 88 -45.07 -40.50 -13.78
CA PRO A 88 -43.92 -39.80 -14.35
C PRO A 88 -43.49 -40.48 -15.67
N ASP A 89 -43.24 -39.65 -16.69
CA ASP A 89 -42.84 -40.09 -18.01
C ASP A 89 -41.31 -40.19 -18.14
N ARG A 90 -40.82 -41.21 -18.84
CA ARG A 90 -39.38 -41.52 -18.89
C ARG A 90 -38.57 -40.55 -19.75
N GLU A 91 -39.18 -40.03 -20.82
CA GLU A 91 -38.47 -39.27 -21.85
C GLU A 91 -38.67 -37.76 -21.66
N THR A 92 -39.84 -37.35 -21.17
CA THR A 92 -40.24 -35.95 -21.12
C THR A 92 -40.05 -35.30 -19.75
N LEU A 93 -39.95 -36.06 -18.66
CA LEU A 93 -39.86 -35.49 -17.31
C LEU A 93 -38.55 -34.76 -17.06
N LEU A 94 -37.39 -35.35 -17.34
CA LEU A 94 -36.10 -34.70 -17.03
C LEU A 94 -35.88 -33.40 -17.83
N PRO A 95 -36.21 -33.33 -19.13
CA PRO A 95 -36.21 -32.05 -19.86
C PRO A 95 -37.18 -31.01 -19.25
N ALA A 96 -38.36 -31.44 -18.78
CA ALA A 96 -39.32 -30.56 -18.13
C ALA A 96 -38.80 -30.05 -16.76
N VAL A 97 -38.16 -30.92 -15.97
CA VAL A 97 -37.51 -30.56 -14.69
C VAL A 97 -36.37 -29.57 -14.92
N HIS A 98 -35.48 -29.84 -15.89
CA HIS A 98 -34.40 -28.93 -16.25
C HIS A 98 -34.94 -27.54 -16.64
N LYS A 99 -35.99 -27.50 -17.48
CA LYS A 99 -36.62 -26.24 -17.87
C LYS A 99 -37.27 -25.53 -16.68
N GLY A 100 -37.89 -26.26 -15.77
CA GLY A 100 -38.46 -25.74 -14.54
C GLY A 100 -37.42 -25.16 -13.58
N LEU A 101 -36.31 -25.87 -13.36
CA LEU A 101 -35.19 -25.37 -12.55
C LEU A 101 -34.59 -24.08 -13.15
N SER A 102 -34.52 -23.97 -14.48
CA SER A 102 -33.97 -22.77 -15.15
C SER A 102 -34.78 -21.48 -14.94
N VAL A 103 -36.01 -21.58 -14.41
CA VAL A 103 -36.86 -20.41 -14.09
C VAL A 103 -36.95 -20.13 -12.59
N LEU A 104 -36.37 -20.97 -11.74
CA LEU A 104 -36.35 -20.77 -10.30
C LEU A 104 -35.19 -19.86 -9.86
N PRO A 105 -35.31 -19.16 -8.72
CA PRO A 105 -34.18 -18.44 -8.11
C PRO A 105 -33.00 -19.36 -7.81
N ALA A 106 -31.79 -18.83 -7.86
CA ALA A 106 -30.54 -19.58 -7.63
C ALA A 106 -30.53 -20.30 -6.27
N ASP A 107 -31.04 -19.64 -5.22
CA ASP A 107 -31.08 -20.20 -3.87
C ASP A 107 -32.04 -21.41 -3.78
N SER A 108 -33.21 -21.33 -4.43
CA SER A 108 -34.14 -22.45 -4.55
C SER A 108 -33.51 -23.62 -5.30
N VAL A 109 -32.81 -23.34 -6.41
CA VAL A 109 -32.12 -24.38 -7.19
C VAL A 109 -31.05 -25.09 -6.34
N LEU A 110 -30.24 -24.34 -5.58
CA LEU A 110 -29.24 -24.92 -4.69
C LEU A 110 -29.89 -25.82 -3.63
N LEU A 111 -30.95 -25.35 -2.96
CA LEU A 111 -31.66 -26.12 -1.94
C LEU A 111 -32.21 -27.44 -2.50
N HIS A 112 -32.85 -27.40 -3.67
CA HIS A 112 -33.35 -28.62 -4.32
C HIS A 112 -32.23 -29.55 -4.75
N LEU A 113 -31.10 -29.04 -5.24
CA LEU A 113 -29.96 -29.88 -5.59
C LEU A 113 -29.35 -30.57 -4.35
N GLU A 114 -29.31 -29.89 -3.20
CA GLU A 114 -28.88 -30.48 -1.93
C GLU A 114 -29.82 -31.60 -1.46
N GLU A 115 -31.13 -31.39 -1.53
CA GLU A 115 -32.13 -32.41 -1.17
C GLU A 115 -32.08 -33.63 -2.11
N LEU A 116 -31.96 -33.39 -3.41
CA LEU A 116 -31.82 -34.46 -4.41
C LEU A 116 -30.50 -35.24 -4.22
N TRP A 117 -29.42 -34.55 -3.87
CA TRP A 117 -28.13 -35.16 -3.57
C TRP A 117 -28.19 -36.01 -2.29
N ALA A 118 -28.74 -35.46 -1.20
CA ALA A 118 -28.88 -36.14 0.09
C ALA A 118 -29.72 -37.42 -0.02
N THR A 119 -30.72 -37.42 -0.89
CA THR A 119 -31.61 -38.58 -1.14
C THR A 119 -31.12 -39.52 -2.25
N GLY A 120 -29.97 -39.24 -2.87
CA GLY A 120 -29.33 -40.13 -3.85
C GLY A 120 -29.99 -40.16 -5.23
N VAL A 121 -30.72 -39.10 -5.62
CA VAL A 121 -31.38 -39.00 -6.93
C VAL A 121 -30.35 -38.87 -8.05
N ARG A 122 -30.47 -39.71 -9.09
CA ARG A 122 -29.48 -39.83 -10.17
C ARG A 122 -29.83 -39.04 -11.44
N TRP A 123 -30.14 -37.75 -11.28
CA TRP A 123 -30.55 -36.87 -12.38
C TRP A 123 -29.39 -36.10 -13.03
N LEU A 124 -28.24 -36.00 -12.38
CA LEU A 124 -27.03 -35.38 -12.94
C LEU A 124 -26.14 -36.40 -13.68
N THR A 125 -25.33 -35.94 -14.64
CA THR A 125 -24.23 -36.72 -15.22
C THR A 125 -23.17 -37.06 -14.16
N ALA A 126 -22.20 -37.93 -14.48
CA ALA A 126 -21.12 -38.25 -13.54
C ALA A 126 -20.29 -37.00 -13.16
N ALA A 127 -19.97 -36.15 -14.14
CA ALA A 127 -19.27 -34.88 -13.91
C ALA A 127 -20.11 -33.90 -13.07
N GLY A 128 -21.41 -33.79 -13.36
CA GLY A 128 -22.34 -32.98 -12.57
C GLY A 128 -22.49 -33.47 -11.13
N ALA A 129 -22.49 -34.79 -10.91
CA ALA A 129 -22.54 -35.38 -9.57
C ALA A 129 -21.26 -35.06 -8.76
N ASP A 130 -20.08 -35.11 -9.39
CA ASP A 130 -18.82 -34.71 -8.74
C ASP A 130 -18.80 -33.22 -8.36
N ARG A 131 -19.32 -32.35 -9.24
CA ARG A 131 -19.45 -30.92 -8.94
C ARG A 131 -20.51 -30.63 -7.88
N CYS A 132 -21.65 -31.32 -7.93
CA CYS A 132 -22.71 -31.23 -6.93
C CYS A 132 -22.19 -31.65 -5.55
N ARG A 133 -21.36 -32.70 -5.46
CA ARG A 133 -20.68 -33.07 -4.21
C ARG A 133 -19.83 -31.92 -3.65
N VAL A 134 -19.10 -31.19 -4.50
CA VAL A 134 -18.26 -30.05 -4.09
C VAL A 134 -19.12 -28.86 -3.64
N LEU A 135 -20.23 -28.60 -4.32
CA LEU A 135 -21.17 -27.58 -3.84
C LEU A 135 -21.77 -28.00 -2.51
N CYS A 136 -22.25 -29.23 -2.37
CA CYS A 136 -22.94 -29.73 -1.16
C CYS A 136 -22.02 -30.00 0.03
N SER A 137 -20.69 -29.99 -0.13
CA SER A 137 -19.76 -30.22 0.98
C SER A 137 -19.59 -28.97 1.84
N THR A 138 -19.30 -29.17 3.12
CA THR A 138 -19.05 -28.03 4.02
C THR A 138 -17.77 -27.31 3.60
N PRO A 139 -17.81 -25.98 3.39
CA PRO A 139 -16.61 -25.22 3.03
C PRO A 139 -15.49 -25.44 4.05
N GLY A 140 -14.31 -25.84 3.57
CA GLY A 140 -13.12 -26.10 4.39
C GLY A 140 -12.89 -27.54 4.85
N ARG A 141 -13.82 -28.48 4.63
CA ARG A 141 -13.59 -29.92 4.82
C ARG A 141 -13.74 -30.65 3.50
N GLU A 142 -12.59 -31.00 2.92
CA GLU A 142 -12.40 -31.72 1.65
C GLU A 142 -12.78 -30.96 0.37
N PRO A 143 -11.85 -30.17 -0.19
CA PRO A 143 -11.90 -29.88 -1.61
C PRO A 143 -10.66 -30.50 -2.26
N VAL A 144 -10.89 -31.48 -3.12
CA VAL A 144 -9.90 -31.98 -4.08
C VAL A 144 -8.77 -32.83 -3.44
N THR A 145 -9.07 -34.11 -3.20
CA THR A 145 -7.99 -35.12 -3.19
C THR A 145 -7.27 -35.06 -4.54
N GLY A 146 -5.93 -35.13 -4.53
CA GLY A 146 -5.02 -34.78 -5.63
C GLY A 146 -5.10 -35.60 -6.94
N ARG A 147 -6.27 -36.13 -7.29
CA ARG A 147 -6.57 -36.81 -8.56
C ARG A 147 -7.50 -36.04 -9.50
N SER A 148 -8.12 -34.94 -9.06
CA SER A 148 -9.01 -34.14 -9.92
C SER A 148 -8.21 -33.16 -10.77
N HIS A 149 -7.61 -33.67 -11.85
CA HIS A 149 -7.11 -32.85 -12.95
C HIS A 149 -8.22 -31.93 -13.43
N ALA A 150 -8.02 -30.61 -13.27
CA ALA A 150 -8.94 -29.55 -13.66
C ALA A 150 -10.36 -29.73 -13.10
N VAL A 151 -10.68 -28.96 -12.07
CA VAL A 151 -12.06 -28.67 -11.69
C VAL A 151 -12.76 -28.06 -12.91
N SER A 152 -13.30 -28.92 -13.78
CA SER A 152 -14.04 -28.50 -14.96
C SER A 152 -15.40 -28.02 -14.47
N GLY A 153 -15.74 -26.80 -14.84
CA GLY A 153 -16.95 -26.11 -14.43
C GLY A 153 -16.96 -24.72 -15.05
N GLY A 154 -18.08 -24.03 -14.90
CA GLY A 154 -18.23 -22.69 -15.39
C GLY A 154 -17.52 -21.65 -14.51
N PRO A 155 -17.71 -20.37 -14.83
CA PRO A 155 -17.13 -19.24 -14.10
C PRO A 155 -17.53 -19.23 -12.62
N ALA A 156 -18.82 -19.31 -12.29
CA ALA A 156 -19.32 -19.22 -10.91
C ALA A 156 -18.87 -20.41 -10.05
N PHE A 157 -18.85 -21.63 -10.60
CA PHE A 157 -18.29 -22.79 -9.91
C PHE A 157 -16.80 -22.63 -9.64
N SER A 158 -16.03 -22.11 -10.61
CA SER A 158 -14.61 -21.83 -10.43
C SER A 158 -14.37 -20.78 -9.34
N LEU A 159 -15.20 -19.73 -9.29
CA LEU A 159 -15.15 -18.72 -8.23
C LEU A 159 -15.50 -19.31 -6.86
N PHE A 160 -16.54 -20.14 -6.76
CA PHE A 160 -16.92 -20.81 -5.50
C PHE A 160 -15.76 -21.65 -4.95
N VAL A 161 -15.15 -22.49 -5.78
CA VAL A 161 -14.03 -23.34 -5.36
C VAL A 161 -12.83 -22.51 -4.94
N SER A 162 -12.54 -21.42 -5.65
CA SER A 162 -11.47 -20.49 -5.27
C SER A 162 -11.76 -19.82 -3.93
N ALA A 163 -12.97 -19.27 -3.74
CA ALA A 163 -13.36 -18.60 -2.50
C ALA A 163 -13.40 -19.57 -1.30
N ALA A 164 -13.96 -20.77 -1.47
CA ALA A 164 -14.02 -21.81 -0.45
C ALA A 164 -12.62 -22.32 -0.04
N THR A 165 -11.64 -22.22 -0.94
CA THR A 165 -10.22 -22.56 -0.69
C THR A 165 -9.34 -21.35 -0.39
N ARG A 166 -9.94 -20.16 -0.21
CA ARG A 166 -9.23 -18.88 0.01
C ARG A 166 -8.12 -18.62 -1.03
N GLY A 167 -8.41 -18.87 -2.29
CA GLY A 167 -7.48 -18.62 -3.39
C GLY A 167 -6.44 -19.71 -3.65
N ALA A 168 -6.44 -20.82 -2.88
CA ALA A 168 -5.49 -21.92 -3.13
C ALA A 168 -5.72 -22.58 -4.51
N VAL A 169 -6.98 -22.60 -4.98
CA VAL A 169 -7.31 -22.97 -6.36
C VAL A 169 -7.55 -21.67 -7.16
N PRO A 170 -6.71 -21.37 -8.18
CA PRO A 170 -6.86 -20.14 -8.95
C PRO A 170 -8.06 -20.23 -9.91
N VAL A 171 -8.70 -19.09 -10.15
CA VAL A 171 -9.74 -18.96 -11.17
C VAL A 171 -9.09 -18.87 -12.56
N PRO A 172 -9.54 -19.65 -13.56
CA PRO A 172 -9.04 -19.53 -14.92
C PRO A 172 -9.24 -18.11 -15.50
N THR A 173 -8.18 -17.51 -16.05
CA THR A 173 -8.19 -16.12 -16.57
C THR A 173 -9.32 -15.84 -17.56
N ARG A 174 -9.69 -16.85 -18.38
CA ARG A 174 -10.81 -16.75 -19.35
C ARG A 174 -12.17 -16.45 -18.70
N PHE A 175 -12.35 -16.78 -17.43
CA PHE A 175 -13.60 -16.57 -16.69
C PHE A 175 -13.63 -15.21 -15.96
N LEU A 176 -12.49 -14.55 -15.77
CA LEU A 176 -12.41 -13.28 -15.05
C LEU A 176 -13.31 -12.19 -15.64
N PRO A 177 -13.40 -11.97 -16.97
CA PRO A 177 -14.27 -10.93 -17.52
C PRO A 177 -15.74 -11.07 -17.13
N GLU A 178 -16.21 -12.31 -16.97
CA GLU A 178 -17.58 -12.59 -16.56
C GLU A 178 -17.78 -12.49 -15.04
N LEU A 179 -16.76 -12.83 -14.26
CA LEU A 179 -16.80 -12.88 -12.79
C LEU A 179 -16.65 -11.51 -12.14
N LEU A 180 -15.69 -10.71 -12.64
CA LEU A 180 -15.31 -9.44 -12.04
C LEU A 180 -16.48 -8.46 -11.83
N PRO A 181 -17.48 -8.33 -12.74
CA PRO A 181 -18.59 -7.40 -12.55
C PRO A 181 -19.47 -7.69 -11.32
N TRP A 182 -19.56 -8.94 -10.87
CA TRP A 182 -20.54 -9.34 -9.84
C TRP A 182 -19.93 -10.03 -8.61
N ALA A 183 -18.69 -10.53 -8.69
CA ALA A 183 -18.05 -11.20 -7.56
C ALA A 183 -18.00 -10.27 -6.32
N PRO A 184 -18.23 -10.78 -5.10
CA PRO A 184 -18.09 -9.98 -3.88
C PRO A 184 -16.69 -9.37 -3.75
N LEU A 185 -16.59 -8.14 -3.24
CA LEU A 185 -15.31 -7.44 -3.14
C LEU A 185 -14.33 -8.17 -2.22
N SER A 186 -14.82 -8.82 -1.16
CA SER A 186 -14.02 -9.65 -0.24
C SER A 186 -13.30 -10.80 -0.97
N VAL A 187 -13.98 -11.44 -1.92
CA VAL A 187 -13.41 -12.50 -2.76
C VAL A 187 -12.42 -11.95 -3.77
N ILE A 188 -12.68 -10.78 -4.35
CA ILE A 188 -11.70 -10.10 -5.21
C ILE A 188 -10.44 -9.76 -4.43
N ASP A 189 -10.57 -9.25 -3.20
CA ASP A 189 -9.43 -8.98 -2.33
C ASP A 189 -8.67 -10.27 -1.98
N ASP A 190 -9.36 -11.38 -1.71
CA ASP A 190 -8.71 -12.69 -1.51
C ASP A 190 -7.92 -13.10 -2.77
N LEU A 191 -8.46 -12.91 -3.98
CA LEU A 191 -7.75 -13.22 -5.22
C LEU A 191 -6.53 -12.30 -5.44
N VAL A 192 -6.63 -11.02 -5.08
CA VAL A 192 -5.49 -10.08 -5.13
C VAL A 192 -4.40 -10.50 -4.15
N ASP A 193 -4.77 -10.77 -2.89
CA ASP A 193 -3.84 -11.12 -1.82
C ASP A 193 -3.07 -12.43 -2.10
N HIS A 194 -3.71 -13.39 -2.79
CA HIS A 194 -3.11 -14.68 -3.16
C HIS A 194 -2.51 -14.72 -4.58
N GLY A 195 -2.49 -13.60 -5.30
CA GLY A 195 -1.92 -13.50 -6.65
C GLY A 195 -2.74 -14.21 -7.75
N GLY A 196 -4.00 -14.54 -7.48
CA GLY A 196 -4.95 -15.08 -8.46
C GLY A 196 -5.53 -14.00 -9.39
N LEU A 197 -5.35 -12.72 -9.06
CA LEU A 197 -5.74 -11.58 -9.87
C LEU A 197 -4.58 -10.61 -10.02
N LEU A 198 -4.23 -10.28 -11.26
CA LEU A 198 -3.09 -9.43 -11.60
C LEU A 198 -3.54 -8.04 -12.09
N PRO A 199 -2.67 -7.02 -12.04
CA PRO A 199 -2.98 -5.70 -12.59
C PRO A 199 -3.42 -5.72 -14.06
N GLU A 200 -2.91 -6.68 -14.83
CA GLU A 200 -3.22 -6.91 -16.24
C GLU A 200 -4.72 -7.15 -16.49
N ASP A 201 -5.40 -7.76 -15.51
CA ASP A 201 -6.82 -8.14 -15.59
C ASP A 201 -7.77 -6.94 -15.41
N ARG A 202 -7.23 -5.79 -14.94
CA ARG A 202 -7.92 -4.50 -14.81
C ARG A 202 -9.30 -4.60 -14.14
N PRO A 203 -9.43 -5.23 -12.96
CA PRO A 203 -10.72 -5.39 -12.31
C PRO A 203 -11.44 -4.06 -12.03
N TRP A 204 -10.69 -2.99 -11.81
CA TRP A 204 -11.26 -1.65 -11.62
C TRP A 204 -12.03 -1.08 -12.83
N ALA A 205 -11.87 -1.64 -14.03
CA ALA A 205 -12.53 -1.14 -15.24
C ALA A 205 -14.01 -1.56 -15.36
N VAL A 206 -14.39 -2.66 -14.69
CA VAL A 206 -15.73 -3.25 -14.79
C VAL A 206 -16.55 -3.14 -13.50
N ARG A 207 -15.99 -2.50 -12.46
CA ARG A 207 -16.62 -2.30 -11.15
C ARG A 207 -17.26 -0.92 -11.04
N ALA A 208 -18.13 -0.76 -10.06
CA ALA A 208 -18.66 0.54 -9.68
C ALA A 208 -17.52 1.52 -9.30
N ALA A 209 -17.71 2.82 -9.55
CA ALA A 209 -16.64 3.83 -9.44
C ALA A 209 -15.86 3.77 -8.12
N GLY A 210 -16.53 3.66 -6.96
CA GLY A 210 -15.86 3.59 -5.66
C GLY A 210 -15.00 2.34 -5.47
N GLU A 211 -15.51 1.16 -5.83
CA GLU A 211 -14.76 -0.09 -5.77
C GLU A 211 -13.64 -0.13 -6.81
N GLY A 212 -13.88 0.42 -8.00
CA GLY A 212 -12.88 0.52 -9.05
C GLY A 212 -11.69 1.38 -8.62
N THR A 213 -11.95 2.55 -8.03
CA THR A 213 -10.91 3.41 -7.47
C THR A 213 -10.16 2.71 -6.33
N TYR A 214 -10.87 2.01 -5.45
CA TYR A 214 -10.26 1.17 -4.40
C TYR A 214 -9.31 0.10 -4.96
N LEU A 215 -9.76 -0.71 -5.91
CA LEU A 215 -8.96 -1.79 -6.51
C LEU A 215 -7.75 -1.24 -7.29
N ARG A 216 -7.92 -0.09 -7.98
CA ARG A 216 -6.80 0.59 -8.64
C ARG A 216 -5.73 1.01 -7.62
N ALA A 217 -6.13 1.54 -6.47
CA ALA A 217 -5.21 1.90 -5.40
C ALA A 217 -4.49 0.71 -4.76
N ARG A 218 -5.12 -0.48 -4.75
CA ARG A 218 -4.49 -1.72 -4.27
C ARG A 218 -3.53 -2.36 -5.28
N MET A 219 -3.80 -2.24 -6.58
CA MET A 219 -3.08 -3.02 -7.58
C MET A 219 -2.08 -2.17 -8.38
N VAL A 220 -2.41 -0.90 -8.64
CA VAL A 220 -1.59 0.02 -9.44
C VAL A 220 -1.56 1.40 -8.77
N PRO A 221 -0.95 1.49 -7.58
CA PRO A 221 -1.02 2.69 -6.73
C PRO A 221 -0.46 3.96 -7.42
N ALA A 222 0.50 3.81 -8.34
CA ALA A 222 1.08 4.92 -9.09
C ALA A 222 0.10 5.62 -10.07
N THR A 223 -1.03 5.00 -10.40
CA THR A 223 -2.04 5.56 -11.31
C THR A 223 -3.17 6.31 -10.60
N VAL A 224 -3.14 6.34 -9.27
CA VAL A 224 -4.17 6.98 -8.44
C VAL A 224 -3.93 8.48 -8.40
N THR A 225 -4.99 9.25 -8.59
CA THR A 225 -4.92 10.71 -8.50
C THR A 225 -5.02 11.20 -7.04
N PRO A 226 -4.56 12.42 -6.74
CA PRO A 226 -4.87 13.11 -5.50
C PRO A 226 -6.31 13.01 -5.02
N ALA A 227 -7.27 13.30 -5.90
CA ALA A 227 -8.69 13.29 -5.57
C ALA A 227 -9.19 11.88 -5.25
N ASP A 228 -8.70 10.87 -5.96
CA ASP A 228 -8.98 9.47 -5.65
C ASP A 228 -8.44 9.08 -4.26
N ALA A 229 -7.21 9.48 -3.94
CA ALA A 229 -6.59 9.20 -2.65
C ALA A 229 -7.34 9.89 -1.49
N GLU A 230 -7.81 11.12 -1.69
CA GLU A 230 -8.67 11.84 -0.74
C GLU A 230 -10.02 11.16 -0.56
N ALA A 231 -10.70 10.78 -1.65
CA ALA A 231 -11.97 10.06 -1.60
C ALA A 231 -11.84 8.70 -0.90
N LEU A 232 -10.69 8.05 -1.04
CA LEU A 232 -10.36 6.83 -0.31
C LEU A 232 -9.95 7.12 1.14
N GLY A 233 -9.56 8.33 1.53
CA GLY A 233 -8.97 8.60 2.84
C GLY A 233 -7.57 7.98 3.00
N TRP A 234 -6.81 7.90 1.91
CA TRP A 234 -5.50 7.27 1.85
C TRP A 234 -4.39 8.24 2.30
N GLN A 235 -4.28 8.42 3.62
CA GLN A 235 -3.39 9.43 4.21
C GLN A 235 -1.91 9.23 3.85
N SER A 236 -1.38 8.00 3.86
CA SER A 236 0.02 7.76 3.54
C SER A 236 0.40 8.18 2.12
N PHE A 237 -0.50 8.07 1.14
CA PHE A 237 -0.30 8.58 -0.21
C PHE A 237 -0.21 10.12 -0.24
N LEU A 238 -1.15 10.79 0.44
CA LEU A 238 -1.22 12.25 0.47
C LEU A 238 0.01 12.84 1.15
N ARG A 239 0.39 12.30 2.31
CA ARG A 239 1.60 12.73 3.04
C ARG A 239 2.87 12.54 2.22
N ARG A 240 3.01 11.39 1.55
CA ARG A 240 4.15 11.14 0.64
C ARG A 240 4.23 12.20 -0.46
N ARG A 241 3.11 12.52 -1.09
CA ARG A 241 3.05 13.54 -2.15
C ARG A 241 3.45 14.92 -1.61
N ASP A 242 2.90 15.31 -0.48
CA ASP A 242 3.13 16.63 0.10
C ASP A 242 4.61 16.79 0.51
N PHE A 243 5.21 15.75 1.09
CA PHE A 243 6.65 15.71 1.38
C PHE A 243 7.49 15.87 0.09
N LEU A 244 7.16 15.12 -0.97
CA LEU A 244 7.87 15.19 -2.24
C LEU A 244 7.70 16.54 -2.96
N ALA A 245 6.61 17.26 -2.70
CA ALA A 245 6.38 18.61 -3.20
C ALA A 245 7.14 19.68 -2.39
N GLY A 246 7.87 19.30 -1.33
CA GLY A 246 8.56 20.22 -0.43
C GLY A 246 7.63 20.93 0.55
N GLY A 247 6.40 20.41 0.74
CA GLY A 247 5.46 20.94 1.71
C GLY A 247 5.89 20.64 3.14
N THR A 248 5.53 21.52 4.08
CA THR A 248 5.67 21.26 5.51
C THR A 248 4.52 20.34 5.94
N PRO A 249 4.81 19.12 6.46
CA PRO A 249 3.75 18.22 6.87
C PRO A 249 2.99 18.79 8.07
N VAL A 250 1.67 18.58 8.09
CA VAL A 250 0.89 18.72 9.31
C VAL A 250 1.27 17.58 10.25
N ARG A 251 1.65 17.92 11.48
CA ARG A 251 2.09 16.97 12.50
C ARG A 251 0.97 16.01 12.91
N GLN A 252 1.32 14.74 13.10
CA GLN A 252 0.42 13.73 13.67
C GLN A 252 0.91 13.26 15.04
N GLU A 253 -0.03 12.83 15.87
CA GLU A 253 0.24 12.16 17.14
C GLU A 253 -0.38 10.75 17.10
N PRO A 254 0.42 9.67 17.21
CA PRO A 254 1.88 9.65 17.29
C PRO A 254 2.57 10.10 15.98
N GLU A 255 3.83 10.52 16.09
CA GLU A 255 4.65 10.88 14.93
C GLU A 255 4.78 9.70 13.97
N ASP A 256 4.63 9.99 12.67
CA ASP A 256 4.84 8.99 11.63
C ASP A 256 6.16 9.18 10.87
N VAL A 257 6.41 8.33 9.88
CA VAL A 257 7.63 8.36 9.08
C VAL A 257 7.83 9.70 8.34
N TRP A 258 6.76 10.42 7.98
CA TRP A 258 6.85 11.67 7.22
C TRP A 258 7.22 12.84 8.12
N ASP A 259 6.71 12.85 9.35
CA ASP A 259 7.12 13.79 10.40
C ASP A 259 8.62 13.65 10.68
N LEU A 260 9.08 12.41 10.89
CA LEU A 260 10.49 12.09 11.14
C LEU A 260 11.42 12.42 9.95
N LEU A 261 10.98 12.15 8.72
CA LEU A 261 11.74 12.50 7.51
C LEU A 261 11.91 14.01 7.38
N TYR A 262 10.88 14.79 7.70
CA TYR A 262 10.97 16.25 7.68
C TYR A 262 11.99 16.76 8.70
N ASP A 263 11.95 16.27 9.93
CA ASP A 263 12.89 16.69 10.98
C ASP A 263 14.34 16.36 10.62
N VAL A 264 14.58 15.16 10.14
CA VAL A 264 15.93 14.70 9.83
C VAL A 264 16.49 15.35 8.56
N LEU A 265 15.70 15.45 7.49
CA LEU A 265 16.20 15.90 6.18
C LEU A 265 16.05 17.40 5.94
N VAL A 266 14.95 18.00 6.40
CA VAL A 266 14.64 19.40 6.16
C VAL A 266 15.12 20.27 7.31
N ALA A 267 14.79 19.89 8.55
CA ALA A 267 15.24 20.63 9.74
C ALA A 267 16.68 20.27 10.14
N GLY A 268 17.19 19.12 9.70
CA GLY A 268 18.56 18.68 10.00
C GLY A 268 18.74 18.20 11.43
N ASP A 269 17.67 17.76 12.12
CA ASP A 269 17.76 17.31 13.52
C ASP A 269 18.29 15.87 13.61
N PRO A 270 19.52 15.65 14.11
CA PRO A 270 20.08 14.30 14.23
C PRO A 270 19.47 13.51 15.40
N SER A 271 18.75 14.13 16.33
CA SER A 271 18.18 13.46 17.50
C SER A 271 17.09 12.44 17.13
N CYS A 272 16.34 12.70 16.05
CA CYS A 272 15.28 11.83 15.55
C CYS A 272 15.78 10.63 14.72
N LEU A 273 17.09 10.50 14.47
CA LEU A 273 17.65 9.45 13.62
C LEU A 273 17.33 8.02 14.09
N GLY A 274 17.27 7.79 15.40
CA GLY A 274 16.95 6.46 15.95
C GLY A 274 15.49 6.07 15.71
N ALA A 275 14.57 7.02 15.87
CA ALA A 275 13.15 6.82 15.57
C ALA A 275 12.93 6.62 14.07
N LEU A 276 13.61 7.41 13.23
CA LEU A 276 13.55 7.27 11.78
C LEU A 276 14.06 5.91 11.29
N ASP A 277 15.21 5.42 11.79
CA ASP A 277 15.74 4.09 11.44
C ASP A 277 14.72 2.98 11.77
N SER A 278 13.95 3.15 12.85
CA SER A 278 12.93 2.17 13.25
C SER A 278 11.66 2.23 12.39
N ALA A 279 11.29 3.41 11.89
CA ALA A 279 10.09 3.62 11.09
C ALA A 279 10.29 3.33 9.59
N LEU A 280 11.53 3.42 9.09
CA LEU A 280 11.84 3.21 7.67
C LEU A 280 11.77 1.74 7.25
N PRO A 281 11.37 1.43 5.99
CA PRO A 281 11.53 0.09 5.43
C PRO A 281 12.99 -0.32 5.30
N ARG A 282 13.24 -1.63 5.21
CA ARG A 282 14.60 -2.21 5.28
C ARG A 282 15.59 -1.63 4.27
N ALA A 283 15.16 -1.32 3.05
CA ALA A 283 16.02 -0.73 2.04
C ALA A 283 16.48 0.67 2.44
N GLN A 284 15.56 1.52 2.90
CA GLN A 284 15.84 2.88 3.36
C GLN A 284 16.65 2.90 4.66
N GLN A 285 16.48 1.91 5.55
CA GLN A 285 17.35 1.74 6.73
C GLN A 285 18.82 1.55 6.34
N ILE A 286 19.08 0.75 5.30
CA ILE A 286 20.44 0.52 4.82
C ILE A 286 21.03 1.82 4.29
N GLU A 287 20.27 2.58 3.48
CA GLU A 287 20.69 3.89 2.98
C GLU A 287 21.00 4.88 4.13
N LEU A 288 20.15 4.93 5.17
CA LEU A 288 20.37 5.78 6.35
C LEU A 288 21.63 5.38 7.12
N ARG A 289 21.90 4.08 7.25
CA ARG A 289 23.10 3.56 7.92
C ARG A 289 24.37 3.79 7.11
N ASP A 290 24.30 3.68 5.80
CA ASP A 290 25.39 4.03 4.88
C ASP A 290 25.71 5.54 5.00
N LEU A 291 24.69 6.40 5.06
CA LEU A 291 24.85 7.84 5.29
C LEU A 291 25.57 8.14 6.61
N ARG A 292 25.14 7.50 7.71
CA ARG A 292 25.77 7.64 9.03
C ARG A 292 27.21 7.14 9.04
N SER A 293 27.47 6.02 8.38
CA SER A 293 28.82 5.44 8.30
C SER A 293 29.76 6.35 7.50
N GLY A 294 29.28 6.93 6.39
CA GLY A 294 30.06 7.88 5.60
C GLY A 294 30.41 9.17 6.34
N ALA A 295 29.55 9.61 7.28
CA ALA A 295 29.78 10.80 8.09
C ALA A 295 30.96 10.68 9.06
N LEU A 296 31.40 9.46 9.41
CA LEU A 296 32.58 9.26 10.25
C LEU A 296 33.85 9.81 9.61
N ASN A 297 33.95 9.72 8.28
CA ASN A 297 35.17 10.02 7.53
C ASN A 297 34.96 11.12 6.46
N GLY A 298 33.73 11.62 6.31
CA GLY A 298 33.36 12.52 5.22
C GLY A 298 33.47 11.83 3.85
N GLN A 299 33.06 10.57 3.75
CA GLN A 299 33.17 9.79 2.51
C GLN A 299 31.83 9.12 2.19
N TRP A 300 31.24 9.50 1.05
CA TRP A 300 30.01 8.92 0.54
C TRP A 300 30.15 8.53 -0.93
N LYS A 301 29.28 7.63 -1.37
CA LYS A 301 29.22 7.21 -2.78
C LYS A 301 28.77 8.39 -3.67
N PRO A 302 29.22 8.49 -4.93
CA PRO A 302 28.91 9.63 -5.81
C PRO A 302 27.42 9.91 -6.02
N ASP A 303 26.63 8.85 -6.02
CA ASP A 303 25.17 8.85 -6.16
C ASP A 303 24.44 9.37 -4.91
N VAL A 304 25.07 9.29 -3.73
CA VAL A 304 24.60 9.97 -2.51
C VAL A 304 24.98 11.45 -2.55
N LEU A 305 26.22 11.77 -2.96
CA LEU A 305 26.70 13.15 -3.10
C LEU A 305 25.89 13.95 -4.12
N GLY A 306 25.35 13.30 -5.15
CA GLY A 306 24.47 13.93 -6.14
C GLY A 306 23.07 14.28 -5.62
N ASP A 307 22.61 13.69 -4.51
CA ASP A 307 21.30 13.99 -3.91
C ASP A 307 21.42 15.17 -2.93
N ARG A 308 21.12 16.37 -3.44
CA ARG A 308 21.17 17.62 -2.66
C ARG A 308 20.21 17.62 -1.47
N GLY A 309 19.15 16.82 -1.49
CA GLY A 309 18.21 16.74 -0.37
C GLY A 309 18.76 16.04 0.86
N LEU A 310 19.91 15.37 0.73
CA LEU A 310 20.63 14.76 1.86
C LEU A 310 21.67 15.70 2.47
N TRP A 311 22.03 16.80 1.81
CA TRP A 311 23.18 17.61 2.20
C TRP A 311 23.01 18.28 3.56
N THR A 312 21.78 18.70 3.92
CA THR A 312 21.49 19.24 5.26
C THR A 312 21.85 18.21 6.33
N LEU A 313 21.34 16.99 6.20
CA LEU A 313 21.63 15.90 7.13
C LEU A 313 23.13 15.55 7.12
N MET A 314 23.75 15.45 5.95
CA MET A 314 25.17 15.14 5.83
C MET A 314 26.05 16.21 6.51
N HIS A 315 25.70 17.48 6.36
CA HIS A 315 26.39 18.60 7.01
C HIS A 315 26.26 18.55 8.54
N GLU A 316 25.08 18.19 9.04
CA GLU A 316 24.86 18.07 10.49
C GLU A 316 25.54 16.86 11.10
N LEU A 317 25.61 15.74 10.36
CA LEU A 317 26.31 14.52 10.81
C LEU A 317 27.84 14.64 10.73
N TRP A 318 28.37 15.38 9.75
CA TRP A 318 29.80 15.52 9.52
C TRP A 318 30.27 16.96 9.71
N LYS A 319 30.79 17.24 10.92
CA LYS A 319 31.38 18.53 11.31
C LYS A 319 32.90 18.40 11.38
N PRO A 320 33.62 18.43 10.23
CA PRO A 320 35.05 18.17 10.19
C PRO A 320 35.84 19.21 10.99
N GLN A 321 36.78 18.73 11.81
CA GLN A 321 37.77 19.56 12.50
C GLN A 321 39.09 19.68 11.73
N GLU A 322 39.27 18.86 10.70
CA GLU A 322 40.45 18.84 9.84
C GLU A 322 40.22 19.61 8.54
N HIS A 323 41.27 19.71 7.72
CA HIS A 323 41.18 20.34 6.41
C HIS A 323 40.29 19.51 5.46
N VAL A 324 39.34 20.18 4.81
CA VAL A 324 38.44 19.56 3.84
C VAL A 324 38.94 19.82 2.42
N ASP A 325 39.10 18.78 1.62
CA ASP A 325 39.42 18.91 0.20
C ASP A 325 38.17 19.31 -0.61
N PRO A 326 38.08 20.55 -1.12
CA PRO A 326 36.91 21.00 -1.88
C PRO A 326 36.81 20.34 -3.26
N GLY A 327 37.88 19.68 -3.73
CA GLY A 327 37.93 19.07 -5.04
C GLY A 327 37.16 17.75 -5.17
N ARG A 328 36.77 17.16 -4.04
CA ARG A 328 36.09 15.85 -4.01
C ARG A 328 34.70 15.88 -4.60
N SER A 329 33.91 16.90 -4.26
CA SER A 329 32.56 17.11 -4.80
C SER A 329 32.04 18.51 -4.46
N GLU A 330 30.93 18.90 -5.08
CA GLU A 330 30.24 20.16 -4.78
C GLU A 330 29.88 20.30 -3.29
N PHE A 331 29.34 19.25 -2.66
CA PHE A 331 29.09 19.21 -1.22
C PHE A 331 30.35 19.54 -0.41
N HIS A 332 31.48 18.89 -0.70
CA HIS A 332 32.73 19.12 0.03
C HIS A 332 33.26 20.55 -0.17
N ALA A 333 33.11 21.12 -1.37
CA ALA A 333 33.43 22.52 -1.62
C ALA A 333 32.60 23.45 -0.73
N LEU A 334 31.30 23.20 -0.60
CA LEU A 334 30.42 24.01 0.25
C LEU A 334 30.76 23.85 1.74
N VAL A 335 31.05 22.63 2.21
CA VAL A 335 31.49 22.38 3.59
C VAL A 335 32.84 23.03 3.88
N ALA A 336 33.80 22.92 2.96
CA ALA A 336 35.11 23.55 3.09
C ALA A 336 34.99 25.08 3.22
N LEU A 337 34.13 25.71 2.42
CA LEU A 337 33.93 27.16 2.45
C LEU A 337 33.20 27.61 3.72
N ASN A 338 32.16 26.87 4.16
CA ASN A 338 31.51 27.12 5.44
C ASN A 338 32.49 26.97 6.62
N ARG A 339 33.39 25.98 6.56
CA ARG A 339 34.45 25.81 7.55
C ARG A 339 35.44 26.98 7.54
N ALA A 340 35.90 27.40 6.37
CA ALA A 340 36.80 28.55 6.24
C ALA A 340 36.16 29.82 6.84
N TYR A 341 34.87 30.05 6.56
CA TYR A 341 34.14 31.15 7.16
C TYR A 341 33.95 31.00 8.67
N GLY A 342 33.64 29.79 9.15
CA GLY A 342 33.58 29.49 10.59
C GLY A 342 34.89 29.77 11.32
N LEU A 343 36.04 29.45 10.70
CA LEU A 343 37.36 29.75 11.23
C LEU A 343 37.63 31.27 11.30
N LEU A 344 37.17 32.05 10.32
CA LEU A 344 37.23 33.52 10.41
C LEU A 344 36.41 34.04 11.59
N LYS A 345 35.19 33.53 11.80
CA LYS A 345 34.36 33.91 12.95
C LYS A 345 34.93 33.47 14.29
N ALA A 346 35.72 32.40 14.29
CA ALA A 346 36.45 31.96 15.48
C ALA A 346 37.75 32.76 15.73
N GLY A 347 38.08 33.73 14.87
CA GLY A 347 39.29 34.55 14.99
C GLY A 347 40.58 33.87 14.52
N ASP A 348 40.49 32.83 13.67
CA ASP A 348 41.65 32.12 13.10
C ASP A 348 41.77 32.36 11.58
N PRO A 349 42.30 33.53 11.16
CA PRO A 349 42.46 33.86 9.74
C PRO A 349 43.49 32.98 9.04
N GLU A 350 44.49 32.46 9.74
CA GLU A 350 45.54 31.63 9.15
C GLU A 350 44.98 30.26 8.71
N SER A 351 44.22 29.59 9.57
CA SER A 351 43.56 28.34 9.21
C SER A 351 42.45 28.55 8.18
N ALA A 352 41.72 29.67 8.25
CA ALA A 352 40.74 30.04 7.23
C ALA A 352 41.38 30.19 5.84
N ALA A 353 42.52 30.89 5.75
CA ALA A 353 43.29 31.02 4.52
C ALA A 353 43.72 29.63 4.00
N ARG A 354 44.29 28.79 4.86
CA ARG A 354 44.70 27.43 4.49
C ARG A 354 43.54 26.60 3.94
N GLN A 355 42.33 26.76 4.49
CA GLN A 355 41.13 26.08 4.01
C GLN A 355 40.62 26.63 2.67
N ALA A 356 40.84 27.91 2.38
CA ALA A 356 40.44 28.57 1.13
C ALA A 356 41.44 28.38 -0.03
N LEU A 357 42.73 28.16 0.26
CA LEU A 357 43.79 28.01 -0.75
C LEU A 357 43.49 26.99 -1.87
N PRO A 358 42.92 25.79 -1.62
CA PRO A 358 42.65 24.81 -2.68
C PRO A 358 41.62 25.24 -3.73
N PHE A 359 40.87 26.32 -3.49
CA PHE A 359 39.95 26.91 -4.48
C PHE A 359 40.68 27.80 -5.51
N LEU A 360 41.90 28.24 -5.19
CA LEU A 360 42.65 29.22 -5.98
C LEU A 360 43.42 28.53 -7.13
N PRO A 361 43.65 29.24 -8.26
CA PRO A 361 44.48 28.72 -9.35
C PRO A 361 45.92 28.48 -8.88
N GLY A 362 46.50 27.35 -9.27
CA GLY A 362 47.85 26.92 -8.84
C GLY A 362 47.85 25.58 -8.10
N ALA A 363 46.73 25.21 -7.45
CA ALA A 363 46.54 23.90 -6.82
C ALA A 363 46.07 22.80 -7.81
N GLY A 364 45.89 23.15 -9.09
CA GLY A 364 45.22 22.33 -10.11
C GLY A 364 43.72 22.27 -9.85
N ARG A 365 42.91 23.05 -10.61
CA ARG A 365 41.46 23.09 -10.39
C ARG A 365 40.87 21.67 -10.43
N PRO A 366 40.34 21.17 -9.30
CA PRO A 366 39.58 19.94 -9.33
C PRO A 366 38.33 20.17 -10.18
N ARG A 367 37.96 19.20 -11.02
CA ARG A 367 36.83 19.31 -11.97
C ARG A 367 35.46 19.59 -11.33
N ALA A 368 35.34 19.62 -10.00
CA ALA A 368 34.07 19.62 -9.27
C ALA A 368 33.74 20.90 -8.49
N ILE A 369 34.57 21.95 -8.51
CA ILE A 369 34.28 23.18 -7.75
C ILE A 369 33.30 24.08 -8.53
N PRO A 370 32.14 24.45 -7.95
CA PRO A 370 31.20 25.39 -8.59
C PRO A 370 31.80 26.78 -8.74
N ALA A 371 31.61 27.38 -9.92
CA ALA A 371 32.13 28.72 -10.22
C ALA A 371 31.61 29.79 -9.25
N GLN A 372 30.37 29.67 -8.76
CA GLN A 372 29.81 30.64 -7.82
C GLN A 372 30.48 30.67 -6.43
N LEU A 373 31.20 29.61 -6.05
CA LEU A 373 31.89 29.55 -4.74
C LEU A 373 33.30 30.13 -4.79
N VAL A 374 33.88 30.27 -5.98
CA VAL A 374 35.27 30.73 -6.16
C VAL A 374 35.47 32.17 -5.66
N PRO A 375 34.60 33.16 -5.98
CA PRO A 375 34.75 34.53 -5.47
C PRO A 375 34.71 34.62 -3.94
N GLU A 376 33.93 33.76 -3.28
CA GLU A 376 33.88 33.69 -1.81
C GLU A 376 35.21 33.20 -1.23
N ALA A 377 35.82 32.18 -1.84
CA ALA A 377 37.11 31.67 -1.42
C ALA A 377 38.23 32.71 -1.58
N TYR A 378 38.25 33.44 -2.70
CA TYR A 378 39.16 34.57 -2.90
C TYR A 378 38.93 35.68 -1.87
N THR A 379 37.67 35.96 -1.52
CA THR A 379 37.33 36.98 -0.52
C THR A 379 37.83 36.60 0.87
N ILE A 380 37.66 35.32 1.27
CA ILE A 380 38.22 34.79 2.52
C ILE A 380 39.75 34.89 2.52
N ALA A 381 40.40 34.49 1.42
CA ALA A 381 41.86 34.56 1.30
C ALA A 381 42.37 36.02 1.35
N ALA A 382 41.69 36.95 0.68
CA ALA A 382 41.99 38.38 0.70
C ALA A 382 41.87 38.97 2.10
N TYR A 383 40.79 38.66 2.82
CA TYR A 383 40.59 39.08 4.20
C TYR A 383 41.70 38.56 5.12
N ALA A 384 42.00 37.26 5.06
CA ALA A 384 43.03 36.66 5.88
C ALA A 384 44.43 37.23 5.58
N ALA A 385 44.77 37.46 4.30
CA ALA A 385 46.02 38.12 3.91
C ALA A 385 46.09 39.56 4.44
N ALA A 386 44.98 40.31 4.39
CA ALA A 386 44.93 41.66 4.92
C ALA A 386 45.17 41.70 6.43
N VAL A 387 44.51 40.82 7.18
CA VAL A 387 44.66 40.70 8.65
C VAL A 387 46.08 40.28 9.03
N ASN A 388 46.70 39.37 8.25
CA ASN A 388 48.08 38.94 8.46
C ASN A 388 49.14 39.97 8.00
N GLY A 389 48.71 41.09 7.42
CA GLY A 389 49.59 42.19 7.03
C GLY A 389 50.24 42.06 5.64
N THR A 390 49.88 41.04 4.84
CA THR A 390 50.36 40.85 3.47
C THR A 390 49.42 41.52 2.46
N LEU A 391 49.39 42.86 2.46
CA LEU A 391 48.45 43.63 1.63
C LEU A 391 48.62 43.45 0.12
N ASP A 392 49.81 43.12 -0.36
CA ASP A 392 50.02 42.86 -1.80
C ASP A 392 49.25 41.59 -2.24
N GLN A 393 49.31 40.53 -1.43
CA GLN A 393 48.54 39.31 -1.64
C GLN A 393 47.04 39.55 -1.45
N ALA A 394 46.67 40.38 -0.47
CA ALA A 394 45.27 40.74 -0.25
C ALA A 394 44.67 41.44 -1.47
N GLU A 395 45.42 42.33 -2.13
CA GLU A 395 44.96 42.99 -3.35
C GLU A 395 44.86 42.01 -4.51
N GLU A 396 45.86 41.14 -4.71
CA GLU A 396 45.83 40.10 -5.75
C GLU A 396 44.56 39.24 -5.65
N TYR A 397 44.25 38.74 -4.44
CA TYR A 397 43.03 37.96 -4.21
C TYR A 397 41.75 38.78 -4.34
N ALA A 398 41.73 40.05 -3.90
CA ALA A 398 40.57 40.92 -4.04
C ALA A 398 40.27 41.28 -5.51
N VAL A 399 41.30 41.45 -6.35
CA VAL A 399 41.15 41.67 -7.80
C VAL A 399 40.44 40.47 -8.42
N GLU A 400 40.88 39.26 -8.10
CA GLU A 400 40.28 38.02 -8.60
C GLU A 400 38.82 37.85 -8.13
N ALA A 401 38.52 38.16 -6.86
CA ALA A 401 37.14 38.18 -6.38
C ALA A 401 36.26 39.19 -7.15
N ALA A 402 36.80 40.38 -7.44
CA ALA A 402 36.09 41.45 -8.13
C ALA A 402 35.79 41.15 -9.61
N LEU A 403 36.46 40.18 -10.23
CA LEU A 403 36.12 39.69 -11.59
C LEU A 403 34.70 39.13 -11.69
N SER A 404 34.11 38.72 -10.56
CA SER A 404 32.70 38.29 -10.49
C SER A 404 31.69 39.41 -10.74
N SER A 405 32.13 40.68 -10.80
CA SER A 405 31.28 41.87 -10.89
C SER A 405 30.31 42.06 -9.73
N ASP A 406 30.59 41.43 -8.58
CA ASP A 406 29.86 41.65 -7.33
C ASP A 406 30.24 43.00 -6.71
N ALA A 407 29.25 43.83 -6.37
CA ALA A 407 29.47 45.15 -5.79
C ALA A 407 30.22 45.06 -4.44
N ALA A 408 29.95 44.02 -3.64
CA ALA A 408 30.66 43.80 -2.39
C ALA A 408 32.15 43.46 -2.62
N ALA A 409 32.45 42.70 -3.68
CA ALA A 409 33.83 42.36 -4.04
C ALA A 409 34.61 43.59 -4.54
N GLN A 410 33.96 44.46 -5.32
CA GLN A 410 34.54 45.73 -5.76
C GLN A 410 34.81 46.67 -4.58
N SER A 411 33.87 46.81 -3.66
CA SER A 411 34.06 47.59 -2.42
C SER A 411 35.23 47.07 -1.59
N ASN A 412 35.32 45.73 -1.40
CA ASN A 412 36.44 45.10 -0.72
C ASN A 412 37.80 45.40 -1.38
N LEU A 413 37.87 45.39 -2.72
CA LEU A 413 39.08 45.75 -3.46
C LEU A 413 39.47 47.23 -3.25
N GLU A 414 38.49 48.13 -3.26
CA GLU A 414 38.73 49.57 -2.99
C GLU A 414 39.24 49.81 -1.56
N LEU A 415 38.71 49.07 -0.57
CA LEU A 415 39.19 49.09 0.80
C LEU A 415 40.67 48.64 0.88
N VAL A 416 41.02 47.52 0.24
CA VAL A 416 42.41 47.02 0.24
C VAL A 416 43.38 48.01 -0.40
N ARG A 417 43.00 48.60 -1.54
CA ARG A 417 43.80 49.65 -2.20
C ARG A 417 43.96 50.89 -1.33
N THR A 418 42.92 51.26 -0.59
CA THR A 418 42.98 52.37 0.36
C THR A 418 43.95 52.06 1.49
N TRP A 419 43.94 50.83 2.01
CA TRP A 419 44.90 50.38 3.00
C TRP A 419 46.33 50.43 2.48
N GLN A 420 46.60 49.93 1.28
CA GLN A 420 47.95 49.98 0.68
C GLN A 420 48.50 51.41 0.55
N ARG A 421 47.66 52.36 0.12
CA ARG A 421 48.06 53.77 -0.02
C ARG A 421 48.28 54.48 1.32
N THR A 422 47.68 53.97 2.39
CA THR A 422 47.77 54.55 3.73
C THR A 422 48.96 53.95 4.49
N THR A 423 49.80 54.80 5.09
CA THR A 423 50.93 54.35 5.91
C THR A 423 50.43 53.57 7.13
N ARG A 424 51.20 52.57 7.58
CA ARG A 424 50.82 51.68 8.69
C ARG A 424 50.38 52.43 9.95
N ASN A 425 51.02 53.55 10.28
CA ASN A 425 50.70 54.34 11.49
C ASN A 425 49.41 55.15 11.38
N ASN A 426 48.97 55.47 10.16
CA ASN A 426 47.74 56.23 9.90
C ASN A 426 46.58 55.32 9.49
N ARG A 427 46.85 54.02 9.32
CA ARG A 427 45.86 53.02 8.93
C ARG A 427 45.12 52.57 10.18
N GLY A 428 43.79 52.69 10.18
CA GLY A 428 42.95 52.08 11.20
C GLY A 428 43.00 50.54 11.14
N PRO A 429 42.28 49.84 12.03
CA PRO A 429 42.22 48.39 12.02
C PRO A 429 41.68 47.83 10.68
N VAL A 430 42.36 46.81 10.15
CA VAL A 430 41.99 46.14 8.88
C VAL A 430 40.94 45.03 9.05
N THR A 431 40.65 44.67 10.30
CA THR A 431 39.66 43.63 10.63
C THR A 431 38.24 44.12 10.44
N ASN A 432 37.31 43.19 10.21
CA ASN A 432 35.89 43.49 10.26
C ASN A 432 35.41 43.34 11.72
N PRO A 433 34.86 44.40 12.35
CA PRO A 433 34.50 44.36 13.77
C PRO A 433 33.37 43.36 14.09
N PHE A 434 32.54 42.97 13.12
CA PHE A 434 31.57 41.87 13.31
C PHE A 434 32.27 40.52 13.45
N LEU A 435 33.29 40.26 12.64
CA LEU A 435 34.07 39.02 12.73
C LEU A 435 34.92 38.98 14.00
N ASP A 436 35.40 40.14 14.47
CA ASP A 436 36.14 40.26 15.73
C ASP A 436 35.31 39.82 16.95
N VAL A 437 33.98 39.92 16.87
CA VAL A 437 33.03 39.43 17.90
C VAL A 437 32.33 38.13 17.50
N GLY A 438 32.78 37.46 16.43
CA GLY A 438 32.26 36.17 15.97
C GLY A 438 30.88 36.20 15.31
N LEU A 439 30.45 37.37 14.84
CA LEU A 439 29.17 37.58 14.15
C LEU A 439 29.33 37.68 12.64
N ASP A 440 28.22 37.44 11.95
CA ASP A 440 28.15 37.70 10.52
C ASP A 440 28.10 39.22 10.27
N HIS A 441 28.69 39.68 9.16
CA HIS A 441 28.74 41.10 8.80
C HIS A 441 27.32 41.69 8.71
N GLY A 442 27.08 42.80 9.41
CA GLY A 442 25.79 43.50 9.42
C GLY A 442 24.71 42.82 10.26
N SER A 443 25.06 41.88 11.15
CA SER A 443 24.10 41.25 12.06
C SER A 443 23.34 42.29 12.88
N ALA A 444 22.00 42.19 12.94
CA ALA A 444 21.16 43.11 13.71
C ALA A 444 21.27 42.89 15.23
N ASP A 445 21.61 41.67 15.65
CA ASP A 445 21.66 41.25 17.05
C ASP A 445 23.04 41.48 17.71
N TRP A 446 23.86 42.36 17.13
CA TRP A 446 25.22 42.57 17.59
C TRP A 446 25.28 43.16 19.01
N GLU A 447 24.37 44.07 19.37
CA GLU A 447 24.33 44.66 20.72
C GLU A 447 24.06 43.63 21.84
N PRO A 448 22.98 42.81 21.76
CA PRO A 448 22.78 41.71 22.71
C PRO A 448 23.98 40.76 22.82
N HIS A 449 24.57 40.38 21.68
CA HIS A 449 25.70 39.46 21.61
C HIS A 449 26.96 40.02 22.28
N CYS A 450 27.30 41.29 22.03
CA CYS A 450 28.41 41.96 22.71
C CYS A 450 28.22 41.97 24.24
N ARG A 451 27.00 42.18 24.75
CA ARG A 451 26.71 42.11 26.19
C ARG A 451 26.92 40.70 26.76
N GLU A 452 26.67 39.66 25.96
CA GLU A 452 26.92 38.27 26.36
C GLU A 452 28.42 37.97 26.41
N ILE A 453 29.17 38.31 25.36
CA ILE A 453 30.64 38.16 25.32
C ILE A 453 31.27 38.93 26.49
N PHE A 454 30.82 40.16 26.77
CA PHE A 454 31.35 40.94 27.90
C PHE A 454 31.21 40.20 29.24
N ARG A 455 30.11 39.46 29.46
CA ARG A 455 29.96 38.64 30.67
C ARG A 455 30.93 37.45 30.70
N MET A 456 31.24 36.87 29.53
CA MET A 456 32.17 35.75 29.39
C MET A 456 33.64 36.19 29.54
N CYS A 457 33.99 37.38 29.04
CA CYS A 457 35.33 37.95 29.10
C CYS A 457 35.62 38.70 30.42
N LYS A 458 34.70 38.67 31.40
CA LYS A 458 34.86 39.44 32.63
C LYS A 458 36.15 39.05 33.36
N GLY A 459 37.06 40.00 33.50
CA GLY A 459 38.38 39.80 34.12
C GLY A 459 39.51 39.48 33.14
N ASP A 460 39.23 39.37 31.84
CA ASP A 460 40.20 39.40 30.75
C ASP A 460 40.25 40.82 30.17
N GLN A 461 41.20 41.62 30.65
CA GLN A 461 41.35 43.01 30.22
C GLN A 461 41.61 43.15 28.71
N GLU A 462 42.28 42.16 28.11
CA GLU A 462 42.62 42.21 26.68
C GLU A 462 41.39 41.89 25.82
N GLY A 463 40.61 40.89 26.25
CA GLY A 463 39.31 40.57 25.65
C GLY A 463 38.30 41.70 25.78
N GLU A 464 38.19 42.31 26.96
CA GLU A 464 37.31 43.47 27.19
C GLU A 464 37.71 44.68 26.31
N SER A 465 39.01 44.97 26.19
CA SER A 465 39.50 46.06 25.33
C SER A 465 39.18 45.81 23.85
N ARG A 466 39.42 44.60 23.35
CA ARG A 466 39.11 44.23 21.96
C ARG A 466 37.62 44.32 21.65
N LEU A 467 36.78 43.87 22.59
CA LEU A 467 35.33 43.95 22.46
C LEU A 467 34.84 45.41 22.39
N ASN A 468 35.34 46.27 23.29
CA ASN A 468 34.97 47.69 23.31
C ASN A 468 35.38 48.39 22.01
N GLU A 469 36.58 48.09 21.48
CA GLU A 469 37.04 48.65 20.21
C GLU A 469 36.13 48.21 19.04
N ALA A 470 35.75 46.93 18.99
CA ALA A 470 34.82 46.44 17.97
C ALA A 470 33.43 47.08 18.08
N GLU A 471 32.88 47.19 19.30
CA GLU A 471 31.60 47.85 19.57
C GLU A 471 31.60 49.33 19.16
N ASP A 472 32.65 50.07 19.52
CA ASP A 472 32.79 51.48 19.17
C ASP A 472 32.89 51.69 17.66
N ARG A 473 33.60 50.80 16.95
CA ARG A 473 33.65 50.82 15.48
C ARG A 473 32.29 50.59 14.85
N ILE A 474 31.53 49.58 15.31
CA ILE A 474 30.18 49.30 14.80
C ILE A 474 29.24 50.48 15.06
N ARG A 475 29.27 51.07 16.25
CA ARG A 475 28.44 52.26 16.58
C ARG A 475 28.81 53.47 15.76
N THR A 476 30.09 53.68 15.50
CA THR A 476 30.57 54.81 14.70
C THR A 476 30.10 54.66 13.26
N ALA A 477 30.25 53.47 12.67
CA ALA A 477 29.75 53.13 11.34
C ALA A 477 28.24 53.39 11.19
N GLN A 478 27.43 52.96 12.17
CA GLN A 478 25.98 53.18 12.18
C GLN A 478 25.58 54.66 12.13
N ARG A 479 26.42 55.56 12.67
CA ARG A 479 26.16 57.01 12.70
C ARG A 479 26.58 57.71 11.42
N HIS A 480 27.43 57.10 10.59
CA HIS A 480 27.92 57.65 9.34
C HIS A 480 27.04 57.26 8.14
N GLY A 481 27.01 58.12 7.12
CA GLY A 481 26.17 57.92 5.92
C GLY A 481 26.55 56.72 5.06
N SER A 482 27.77 56.18 5.22
CA SER A 482 28.27 54.96 4.57
C SER A 482 27.83 53.67 5.27
N GLY A 483 27.25 53.75 6.47
CA GLY A 483 26.85 52.57 7.24
C GLY A 483 27.99 51.58 7.42
N PHE A 484 27.70 50.28 7.26
CA PHE A 484 28.68 49.20 7.42
C PHE A 484 29.51 48.91 6.17
N ASP A 485 29.27 49.61 5.06
CA ASP A 485 29.98 49.38 3.80
C ASP A 485 31.45 49.81 3.86
N GLU A 486 31.86 50.49 4.93
CA GLU A 486 33.27 50.81 5.21
C GLU A 486 34.10 49.61 5.71
N PHE A 487 33.45 48.50 6.08
CA PHE A 487 34.13 47.30 6.55
C PHE A 487 34.27 46.25 5.45
N PHE A 488 35.38 45.52 5.49
CA PHE A 488 35.60 44.40 4.57
C PHE A 488 34.54 43.31 4.79
N ARG A 489 33.75 43.03 3.75
CA ARG A 489 32.59 42.14 3.83
C ARG A 489 32.96 40.69 3.52
N VAL A 490 32.70 39.78 4.46
CA VAL A 490 32.82 38.32 4.30
C VAL A 490 31.64 37.63 5.00
N PRO A 491 30.91 36.71 4.34
CA PRO A 491 30.97 36.40 2.90
C PRO A 491 30.49 37.57 2.03
N LEU A 492 30.76 37.52 0.72
CA LEU A 492 30.17 38.47 -0.24
C LEU A 492 28.64 38.30 -0.26
N ASP A 493 28.19 37.06 -0.43
CA ASP A 493 26.79 36.69 -0.42
C ASP A 493 26.55 35.44 0.45
N ARG A 494 25.87 35.65 1.58
CA ARG A 494 25.53 34.59 2.53
C ARG A 494 24.68 33.48 1.91
N SER A 495 23.87 33.79 0.90
CA SER A 495 23.02 32.79 0.26
C SER A 495 23.84 31.70 -0.47
N ARG A 496 25.05 32.02 -0.93
CA ARG A 496 25.97 31.08 -1.59
C ARG A 496 26.56 30.03 -0.65
N LEU A 497 26.64 30.34 0.64
CA LEU A 497 27.11 29.42 1.68
C LEU A 497 26.00 28.51 2.22
N ARG A 498 24.73 28.79 1.89
CA ARG A 498 23.60 28.03 2.41
C ARG A 498 23.59 26.62 1.80
N ILE A 499 23.48 25.61 2.66
CA ILE A 499 23.22 24.24 2.21
C ILE A 499 21.87 24.22 1.46
N PRO A 500 21.81 23.70 0.22
CA PRO A 500 20.57 23.63 -0.54
C PRO A 500 19.50 22.87 0.22
N SER A 501 18.31 23.46 0.33
CA SER A 501 17.12 22.76 0.80
C SER A 501 16.43 22.14 -0.41
N ALA A 502 16.64 20.84 -0.61
CA ALA A 502 15.99 20.05 -1.63
C ALA A 502 15.34 18.82 -0.97
N VAL A 503 14.37 18.21 -1.65
CA VAL A 503 13.76 16.98 -1.15
C VAL A 503 14.56 15.79 -1.66
N SER A 504 15.03 14.92 -0.76
CA SER A 504 15.67 13.67 -1.15
C SER A 504 14.62 12.63 -1.53
N HIS A 505 14.88 11.88 -2.61
CA HIS A 505 14.06 10.73 -2.99
C HIS A 505 14.60 9.41 -2.44
N ARG A 506 15.84 9.38 -1.92
CA ARG A 506 16.52 8.15 -1.49
C ARG A 506 15.94 7.56 -0.21
N LEU A 507 15.71 8.39 0.80
CA LEU A 507 15.16 7.94 2.09
C LEU A 507 13.63 7.89 2.09
N VAL A 508 12.97 8.34 1.02
CA VAL A 508 11.52 8.29 0.90
C VAL A 508 11.07 6.84 0.73
N PRO A 509 10.18 6.32 1.59
CA PRO A 509 9.59 5.01 1.41
C PRO A 509 8.93 4.85 0.02
N PRO A 510 8.98 3.64 -0.55
CA PRO A 510 8.27 3.36 -1.79
C PRO A 510 6.77 3.58 -1.58
N LEU A 511 6.05 3.86 -2.68
CA LEU A 511 4.60 3.94 -2.60
C LEU A 511 4.04 2.55 -2.36
N GLU A 512 3.57 2.30 -1.15
CA GLU A 512 2.87 1.06 -0.82
C GLU A 512 1.49 1.03 -1.48
N PRO A 513 0.91 -0.14 -1.74
CA PRO A 513 -0.48 -0.25 -2.14
C PRO A 513 -1.45 0.09 -0.99
N LEU A 514 -2.68 0.47 -1.33
CA LEU A 514 -3.72 0.65 -0.33
C LEU A 514 -4.00 -0.69 0.40
N PRO A 515 -4.02 -0.72 1.74
CA PRO A 515 -4.37 -1.92 2.48
C PRO A 515 -5.79 -2.43 2.20
N ARG A 516 -5.98 -3.73 2.43
CA ARG A 516 -7.30 -4.36 2.40
C ARG A 516 -8.26 -3.66 3.36
N ARG A 517 -9.51 -3.46 2.92
CA ARG A 517 -10.61 -2.87 3.71
C ARG A 517 -11.74 -3.85 3.96
N THR A 518 -11.89 -4.84 3.09
CA THR A 518 -12.86 -5.90 3.30
C THR A 518 -12.40 -6.84 4.41
N GLY A 519 -13.35 -7.36 5.18
CA GLY A 519 -13.10 -8.50 6.06
C GLY A 519 -12.84 -9.79 5.27
N PRO A 520 -12.62 -10.91 5.96
CA PRO A 520 -12.62 -12.22 5.32
C PRO A 520 -13.98 -12.48 4.65
N THR A 521 -13.97 -13.23 3.54
CA THR A 521 -15.20 -13.59 2.82
C THR A 521 -16.21 -14.23 3.77
N SER A 522 -17.40 -13.63 3.84
CA SER A 522 -18.46 -14.05 4.75
C SER A 522 -19.18 -15.32 4.26
N GLY A 523 -19.81 -16.05 5.18
CA GLY A 523 -20.62 -17.23 4.83
C GLY A 523 -21.75 -16.89 3.86
N THR A 524 -22.40 -15.73 4.02
CA THR A 524 -23.46 -15.26 3.11
C THR A 524 -22.95 -14.97 1.70
N GLU A 525 -21.74 -14.41 1.57
CA GLU A 525 -21.13 -14.19 0.25
C GLU A 525 -20.74 -15.51 -0.41
N LEU A 526 -20.22 -16.46 0.35
CA LEU A 526 -19.93 -17.81 -0.15
C LEU A 526 -21.19 -18.52 -0.62
N GLU A 527 -22.28 -18.46 0.15
CA GLU A 527 -23.57 -19.06 -0.21
C GLU A 527 -24.16 -18.40 -1.46
N ALA A 528 -24.06 -17.08 -1.62
CA ALA A 528 -24.50 -16.41 -2.84
C ALA A 528 -23.72 -16.86 -4.10
N ILE A 529 -22.40 -17.06 -3.97
CA ILE A 529 -21.57 -17.58 -5.07
C ILE A 529 -21.93 -19.05 -5.33
N ARG A 530 -22.15 -19.84 -4.28
CA ARG A 530 -22.56 -21.25 -4.35
C ARG A 530 -23.91 -21.42 -5.06
N ALA A 531 -24.90 -20.60 -4.72
CA ALA A 531 -26.20 -20.58 -5.35
C ALA A 531 -26.09 -20.26 -6.85
N ARG A 532 -25.23 -19.30 -7.21
CA ARG A 532 -24.97 -18.99 -8.63
C ARG A 532 -24.25 -20.13 -9.35
N ALA A 533 -23.31 -20.81 -8.69
CA ALA A 533 -22.65 -22.00 -9.22
C ALA A 533 -23.62 -23.18 -9.40
N ALA A 534 -24.68 -23.27 -8.60
CA ALA A 534 -25.72 -24.27 -8.73
C ALA A 534 -26.50 -24.14 -10.05
N LEU A 535 -26.64 -22.93 -10.60
CA LEU A 535 -27.25 -22.74 -11.92
C LEU A 535 -26.41 -23.34 -13.05
N GLU A 536 -25.07 -23.33 -12.93
CA GLU A 536 -24.18 -23.96 -13.92
C GLU A 536 -24.29 -25.49 -13.91
N LEU A 537 -24.74 -26.09 -12.81
CA LEU A 537 -25.00 -27.53 -12.73
C LEU A 537 -26.22 -27.96 -13.56
N LEU A 538 -27.09 -27.03 -13.95
CA LEU A 538 -28.24 -27.36 -14.80
C LEU A 538 -27.77 -27.88 -16.17
N ASP A 539 -26.63 -27.40 -16.68
CA ASP A 539 -26.05 -27.89 -17.93
C ASP A 539 -25.61 -29.38 -17.84
N ASP A 540 -25.43 -29.91 -16.61
CA ASP A 540 -25.12 -31.32 -16.36
C ASP A 540 -26.34 -32.20 -16.10
N PHE A 541 -27.54 -31.64 -16.21
CA PHE A 541 -28.75 -32.39 -16.02
C PHE A 541 -28.95 -33.39 -17.16
N ARG A 542 -29.31 -34.63 -16.84
CA ARG A 542 -29.51 -35.65 -17.85
C ARG A 542 -30.74 -35.33 -18.69
N THR A 543 -30.61 -35.46 -20.01
CA THR A 543 -31.74 -35.39 -20.94
C THR A 543 -32.51 -36.71 -21.02
N THR A 544 -31.91 -37.81 -20.56
CA THR A 544 -32.50 -39.16 -20.60
C THR A 544 -32.37 -39.86 -19.26
N ALA A 545 -33.35 -40.69 -18.93
CA ALA A 545 -33.38 -41.43 -17.67
C ALA A 545 -32.13 -42.30 -17.49
N PRO A 546 -31.56 -42.38 -16.26
CA PRO A 546 -30.35 -43.16 -16.01
C PRO A 546 -30.54 -44.63 -16.36
N HIS A 547 -29.54 -45.25 -16.98
CA HIS A 547 -29.53 -46.69 -17.19
C HIS A 547 -29.37 -47.37 -15.82
N LEU A 548 -30.48 -47.86 -15.26
CA LEU A 548 -30.43 -48.71 -14.08
C LEU A 548 -30.06 -50.12 -14.53
N ASP A 549 -28.80 -50.48 -14.33
CA ASP A 549 -28.40 -51.88 -14.47
C ASP A 549 -29.27 -52.74 -13.56
N ARG A 550 -29.97 -53.70 -14.17
CA ARG A 550 -30.86 -54.63 -13.48
C ARG A 550 -30.14 -55.50 -12.43
N HIS A 551 -28.81 -55.42 -12.33
CA HIS A 551 -27.96 -56.21 -11.45
C HIS A 551 -26.86 -55.40 -10.72
N GLY A 552 -27.10 -54.14 -10.36
CA GLY A 552 -26.18 -53.40 -9.47
C GLY A 552 -26.31 -53.90 -8.01
N SER A 553 -25.34 -54.68 -7.53
CA SER A 553 -25.24 -55.08 -6.12
C SER A 553 -25.03 -53.88 -5.22
N HIS A 554 -25.77 -53.80 -4.11
CA HIS A 554 -25.44 -52.93 -2.99
C HIS A 554 -23.99 -53.17 -2.54
N ARG A 555 -23.18 -52.11 -2.56
CA ARG A 555 -22.00 -51.96 -1.71
C ARG A 555 -21.94 -50.53 -1.22
#